data_AF-A0A2N1PC01-F1
#
_entry.id   AF-A0A2N1PC01-F1
#
_cell.length_a   1.000
_cell.length_b   1.000
_cell.length_c   1.000
_cell.angle_alpha   90.00
_cell.angle_beta   90.00
_cell.angle_gamma   90.00
#
_symmetry.space_group_name_H-M   'P 1'
#
loop_
_entity.id
_entity.type
_entity.pdbx_description
1 polymer ?
#
loop_
_entity_poly.entity_id
_entity_poly.type
_entity_poly.pdbx_seq_one_letter_code
_entity_poly.pdbx_strand_id
1 'polypeptide(L)'
;MIIKSFKYASVIESEGRMYEDIKTLLMENNISGKLRGNVLLTVSEGFTNALTHGNNFDKSKSIEITIGINDAVVSADITDEGDGNVKSINKRKPSDLMQEGGRGVDLMESIADDFKMTRDNGTGGLRISMTFERNKYKNVKDNKRNLEAVMEFSRKDEGNVAIISLSGRLDLGTGGRLKEEVKKILESGKTSVHLNLSEVEFVNSSGLGALVSIMKEIRIYRGRLTLSNLEDYVQEIFDITQLSHIFEIFTSEEEALKSYQPVEAS
;
A
#
# COMPACT_ATOMS: atom_id res chain seq x y z
N MET A 1 -15.05 -17.57 18.92
CA MET A 1 -14.12 -16.42 18.92
C MET A 1 -12.72 -16.95 18.77
N ILE A 2 -12.02 -16.53 17.73
CA ILE A 2 -10.63 -16.91 17.43
C ILE A 2 -9.75 -15.73 17.80
N ILE A 3 -8.63 -15.99 18.46
CA ILE A 3 -7.59 -15.00 18.73
C ILE A 3 -6.27 -15.67 18.36
N LYS A 4 -5.53 -15.08 17.44
CA LYS A 4 -4.23 -15.60 17.00
C LYS A 4 -3.20 -14.48 17.02
N SER A 5 -2.08 -14.73 17.70
CA SER A 5 -0.96 -13.80 17.81
C SER A 5 0.22 -14.29 16.98
N PHE A 6 0.89 -13.34 16.34
CA PHE A 6 2.04 -13.54 15.48
C PHE A 6 3.16 -12.61 15.94
N LYS A 7 4.39 -13.07 15.85
CA LYS A 7 5.56 -12.29 16.22
C LYS A 7 6.57 -12.30 15.08
N TYR A 8 6.96 -11.13 14.63
CA TYR A 8 7.85 -10.95 13.49
C TYR A 8 9.10 -10.18 13.91
N ALA A 9 10.25 -10.55 13.35
CA ALA A 9 11.45 -9.71 13.45
C ALA A 9 11.22 -8.40 12.68
N SER A 10 11.75 -7.30 13.20
CA SER A 10 11.59 -5.96 12.63
C SER A 10 12.51 -5.74 11.41
N VAL A 11 12.22 -6.47 10.33
CA VAL A 11 12.94 -6.43 9.03
C VAL A 11 11.95 -6.43 7.86
N ILE A 12 12.36 -5.90 6.71
CA ILE A 12 11.48 -5.76 5.52
C ILE A 12 10.96 -7.11 5.04
N GLU A 13 11.78 -8.15 5.09
CA GLU A 13 11.43 -9.50 4.64
C GLU A 13 10.29 -10.12 5.47
N SER A 14 10.03 -9.59 6.67
CA SER A 14 8.92 -10.03 7.51
C SER A 14 7.55 -9.54 7.01
N GLU A 15 7.49 -8.44 6.25
CA GLU A 15 6.21 -7.89 5.75
C GLU A 15 5.50 -8.87 4.81
N GLY A 16 6.26 -9.52 3.92
CA GLY A 16 5.73 -10.56 3.03
C GLY A 16 5.15 -11.74 3.80
N ARG A 17 5.88 -12.26 4.79
CA ARG A 17 5.41 -13.39 5.64
C ARG A 17 4.18 -13.01 6.46
N MET A 18 4.21 -11.84 7.08
CA MET A 18 3.10 -11.30 7.86
C MET A 18 1.82 -11.24 7.03
N TYR A 19 1.92 -10.73 5.81
CA TYR A 19 0.77 -10.65 4.92
C TYR A 19 0.18 -12.03 4.60
N GLU A 20 1.01 -13.01 4.27
CA GLU A 20 0.58 -14.37 3.94
C GLU A 20 -0.06 -15.10 5.13
N ASP A 21 0.53 -14.96 6.32
CA ASP A 21 0.02 -15.54 7.56
C ASP A 21 -1.38 -15.01 7.89
N ILE A 22 -1.56 -13.69 7.80
CA ILE A 22 -2.85 -13.03 8.10
C ILE A 22 -3.87 -13.32 7.01
N LYS A 23 -3.47 -13.29 5.74
CA LYS A 23 -4.35 -13.64 4.62
C LYS A 23 -4.90 -15.06 4.79
N THR A 24 -4.01 -16.02 5.08
CA THR A 24 -4.38 -17.42 5.32
C THR A 24 -5.36 -17.53 6.47
N LEU A 25 -5.08 -16.88 7.61
CA LEU A 25 -5.99 -16.87 8.76
C LEU A 25 -7.37 -16.33 8.40
N LEU A 26 -7.45 -15.23 7.64
CA LEU A 26 -8.73 -14.63 7.23
C LEU A 26 -9.48 -15.52 6.23
N MET A 27 -8.77 -16.21 5.33
CA MET A 27 -9.35 -17.14 4.36
C MET A 27 -9.94 -18.39 5.04
N GLU A 28 -9.17 -19.02 5.94
CA GLU A 28 -9.61 -20.19 6.71
C GLU A 28 -10.87 -19.90 7.55
N ASN A 29 -11.09 -18.62 7.88
CA ASN A 29 -12.22 -18.16 8.67
C ASN A 29 -13.34 -17.50 7.84
N ASN A 30 -13.35 -17.73 6.52
CA ASN A 30 -14.41 -17.28 5.60
C ASN A 30 -14.69 -15.78 5.68
N ILE A 31 -13.64 -14.98 5.81
CA ILE A 31 -13.74 -13.52 5.72
C ILE A 31 -13.85 -13.13 4.23
N SER A 32 -14.93 -12.43 3.88
CA SER A 32 -15.22 -11.96 2.52
C SER A 32 -14.06 -11.16 1.93
N GLY A 33 -13.81 -11.22 0.62
CA GLY A 33 -12.66 -10.60 -0.02
C GLY A 33 -12.51 -9.08 0.22
N LYS A 34 -13.60 -8.30 0.23
CA LYS A 34 -13.53 -6.85 0.52
C LYS A 34 -13.08 -6.58 1.96
N LEU A 35 -13.70 -7.23 2.95
CA LEU A 35 -13.29 -7.13 4.36
C LEU A 35 -11.85 -7.61 4.54
N ARG A 36 -11.49 -8.75 3.93
CA ARG A 36 -10.14 -9.30 3.97
C ARG A 36 -9.10 -8.31 3.42
N GLY A 37 -9.40 -7.65 2.29
CA GLY A 37 -8.55 -6.62 1.70
C GLY A 37 -8.32 -5.43 2.64
N ASN A 38 -9.40 -4.93 3.26
CA ASN A 38 -9.33 -3.82 4.21
C ASN A 38 -8.51 -4.18 5.47
N VAL A 39 -8.70 -5.38 6.03
CA VAL A 39 -7.88 -5.86 7.16
C VAL A 39 -6.41 -6.01 6.74
N LEU A 40 -6.14 -6.60 5.58
CA LEU A 40 -4.75 -6.77 5.11
C LEU A 40 -4.05 -5.44 4.85
N LEU A 41 -4.77 -4.45 4.29
CA LEU A 41 -4.22 -3.12 4.03
C LEU A 41 -3.86 -2.41 5.32
N THR A 42 -4.79 -2.34 6.25
CA THR A 42 -4.59 -1.65 7.54
C THR A 42 -3.54 -2.34 8.41
N VAL A 43 -3.49 -3.67 8.42
CA VAL A 43 -2.44 -4.40 9.15
C VAL A 43 -1.08 -4.24 8.47
N SER A 44 -1.00 -4.29 7.14
CA SER A 44 0.24 -3.99 6.42
C SER A 44 0.73 -2.59 6.74
N GLU A 45 -0.16 -1.61 6.78
CA GLU A 45 0.18 -0.24 7.12
C GLU A 45 0.66 -0.09 8.57
N GLY A 46 -0.04 -0.71 9.53
CA GLY A 46 0.40 -0.75 10.92
C GLY A 46 1.77 -1.41 11.08
N PHE A 47 2.01 -2.49 10.34
CA PHE A 47 3.30 -3.19 10.32
C PHE A 47 4.42 -2.31 9.74
N THR A 48 4.18 -1.65 8.60
CA THR A 48 5.16 -0.74 7.99
C THR A 48 5.50 0.40 8.94
N ASN A 49 4.51 0.98 9.64
CA ASN A 49 4.74 2.03 10.65
C ASN A 49 5.53 1.53 11.85
N ALA A 50 5.19 0.34 12.38
CA ALA A 50 5.95 -0.31 13.44
C ALA A 50 7.41 -0.56 13.01
N LEU A 51 7.64 -1.00 11.77
CA LEU A 51 8.95 -1.25 11.20
C LEU A 51 9.78 0.03 11.03
N THR A 52 9.20 1.05 10.40
CA THR A 52 9.88 2.29 9.97
C THR A 52 10.00 3.34 11.08
N HIS A 53 8.92 3.55 11.84
CA HIS A 53 8.80 4.65 12.80
C HIS A 53 8.84 4.20 14.26
N GLY A 54 8.38 2.97 14.55
CA GLY A 54 8.48 2.37 15.88
C GLY A 54 9.90 1.87 16.15
N ASN A 55 10.24 0.75 15.52
CA ASN A 55 11.48 0.02 15.73
C ASN A 55 12.67 0.54 14.91
N ASN A 56 12.43 1.39 13.91
CA ASN A 56 13.48 1.95 13.03
C ASN A 56 14.37 0.86 12.41
N PHE A 57 13.77 -0.22 11.92
CA PHE A 57 14.44 -1.39 11.32
C PHE A 57 15.45 -2.10 12.24
N ASP A 58 15.36 -1.93 13.56
CA ASP A 58 16.22 -2.62 14.52
C ASP A 58 15.92 -4.12 14.56
N LYS A 59 16.83 -4.93 14.02
CA LYS A 59 16.68 -6.39 13.91
C LYS A 59 16.59 -7.12 15.26
N SER A 60 17.01 -6.47 16.34
CA SER A 60 16.88 -7.01 17.71
C SER A 60 15.46 -6.87 18.25
N LYS A 61 14.65 -5.99 17.65
CA LYS A 61 13.27 -5.74 18.01
C LYS A 61 12.31 -6.57 17.17
N SER A 62 11.11 -6.67 17.68
CA SER A 62 10.02 -7.41 17.09
C SER A 62 8.74 -6.58 16.96
N ILE A 63 7.84 -7.07 16.13
CA ILE A 63 6.50 -6.52 15.92
C ILE A 63 5.54 -7.67 16.22
N GLU A 64 4.63 -7.45 17.17
CA GLU A 64 3.59 -8.40 17.53
C GLU A 64 2.27 -7.99 16.90
N ILE A 65 1.58 -8.94 16.27
CA ILE A 65 0.26 -8.74 15.68
C ILE A 65 -0.70 -9.74 16.29
N THR A 66 -1.83 -9.28 16.80
CA THR A 66 -2.93 -10.14 17.25
C THR A 66 -4.17 -9.89 16.41
N ILE A 67 -4.71 -10.96 15.81
CA ILE A 67 -5.95 -10.94 15.04
C ILE A 67 -7.04 -11.65 15.83
N GLY A 68 -8.13 -10.94 16.09
CA GLY A 68 -9.36 -11.46 16.70
C GLY A 68 -10.46 -11.63 15.65
N ILE A 69 -11.17 -12.74 15.67
CA ILE A 69 -12.29 -13.00 14.76
C ILE A 69 -13.48 -13.54 15.57
N ASN A 70 -14.62 -12.88 15.45
CA ASN A 70 -15.91 -13.40 15.90
C ASN A 70 -17.00 -13.12 14.86
N ASP A 71 -18.26 -13.42 15.20
CA ASP A 71 -19.38 -13.28 14.25
C ASP A 71 -19.72 -11.83 13.90
N ALA A 72 -19.37 -10.88 14.77
CA ALA A 72 -19.65 -9.46 14.61
C ALA A 72 -18.48 -8.70 13.99
N VAL A 73 -17.25 -8.97 14.43
CA VAL A 73 -16.07 -8.15 14.11
C VAL A 73 -14.83 -9.00 13.80
N VAL A 74 -13.96 -8.41 12.98
CA VAL A 74 -12.53 -8.74 12.93
C VAL A 74 -11.79 -7.62 13.67
N SER A 75 -10.86 -7.97 14.57
CA SER A 75 -10.00 -7.00 15.26
C SER A 75 -8.54 -7.26 14.93
N ALA A 76 -7.75 -6.20 14.89
CA ALA A 76 -6.30 -6.28 14.70
C ALA A 76 -5.59 -5.35 15.68
N ASP A 77 -4.65 -5.90 16.43
CA ASP A 77 -3.75 -5.16 17.30
C ASP A 77 -2.31 -5.34 16.79
N ILE A 78 -1.60 -4.24 16.53
CA ILE A 78 -0.21 -4.24 16.11
C ILE A 78 0.60 -3.49 17.16
N THR A 79 1.62 -4.14 17.72
CA THR A 79 2.47 -3.57 18.79
C THR A 79 3.94 -3.63 18.39
N ASP A 80 4.63 -2.51 18.48
CA ASP A 80 6.09 -2.43 18.35
C ASP A 80 6.81 -2.40 19.71
N GLU A 81 8.14 -2.53 19.68
CA GLU A 81 9.04 -2.42 20.84
C GLU A 81 9.85 -1.11 20.76
N GLY A 82 9.35 -0.15 19.99
CA GLY A 82 10.01 1.08 19.62
C GLY A 82 9.78 2.19 20.62
N ASP A 83 10.64 3.20 20.61
CA ASP A 83 10.40 4.41 21.40
C ASP A 83 9.34 5.30 20.72
N GLY A 84 8.95 4.92 19.49
CA GLY A 84 7.81 5.36 18.66
C GLY A 84 7.22 6.69 19.07
N ASN A 85 7.52 7.75 18.31
CA ASN A 85 7.29 9.13 18.72
C ASN A 85 5.79 9.45 18.88
N VAL A 86 5.21 9.17 20.06
CA VAL A 86 3.83 9.51 20.45
C VAL A 86 3.50 10.99 20.23
N LYS A 87 4.52 11.85 20.19
CA LYS A 87 4.36 13.29 19.92
C LYS A 87 3.86 13.61 18.50
N SER A 88 3.92 12.68 17.54
CA SER A 88 3.31 12.85 16.21
C SER A 88 1.80 12.57 16.20
N ILE A 89 1.26 11.85 17.19
CA ILE A 89 -0.18 11.52 17.27
C ILE A 89 -1.02 12.80 17.39
N ASN A 90 -0.51 13.81 18.09
CA ASN A 90 -1.24 15.05 18.41
C ASN A 90 -0.91 16.26 17.51
N LYS A 91 -0.04 16.10 16.50
CA LYS A 91 0.36 17.20 15.58
C LYS A 91 0.47 16.72 14.13
N ARG A 92 -0.48 15.91 13.67
CA ARG A 92 -0.57 15.57 12.25
C ARG A 92 -0.98 16.82 11.48
N LYS A 93 -0.18 17.20 10.49
CA LYS A 93 -0.60 18.17 9.48
C LYS A 93 -1.38 17.41 8.40
N PRO A 94 -2.31 18.07 7.69
CA PRO A 94 -2.92 17.46 6.50
C PRO A 94 -1.82 16.94 5.58
N SER A 95 -1.98 15.73 5.06
CA SER A 95 -1.01 15.12 4.15
C SER A 95 -0.84 16.01 2.91
N ASP A 96 0.37 16.50 2.66
CA ASP A 96 0.70 17.14 1.39
C ASP A 96 0.67 16.06 0.30
N LEU A 97 -0.09 16.28 -0.78
CA LEU A 97 -0.25 15.34 -1.90
C LEU A 97 1.09 14.95 -2.52
N MET A 98 2.08 15.84 -2.48
CA MET A 98 3.42 15.58 -3.01
C MET A 98 4.38 14.96 -1.98
N GLN A 99 3.96 14.76 -0.73
CA GLN A 99 4.76 14.04 0.27
C GLN A 99 4.73 12.53 0.01
N GLU A 100 5.90 11.88 0.10
CA GLU A 100 6.05 10.43 -0.15
C GLU A 100 5.57 9.54 1.01
N GLY A 101 5.19 10.13 2.15
CA GLY A 101 4.74 9.41 3.33
C GLY A 101 3.62 10.14 4.06
N GLY A 102 3.20 9.59 5.20
CA GLY A 102 2.21 10.22 6.09
C GLY A 102 0.75 9.86 5.81
N ARG A 103 0.45 9.04 4.80
CA ARG A 103 -0.93 8.59 4.48
C ARG A 103 -1.36 7.35 5.27
N GLY A 104 -0.43 6.69 5.92
CA GLY A 104 -0.68 5.40 6.54
C GLY A 104 -1.74 5.43 7.62
N VAL A 105 -1.58 6.35 8.56
CA VAL A 105 -2.55 6.49 9.66
C VAL A 105 -3.90 6.96 9.13
N ASP A 106 -3.93 7.88 8.16
CA ASP A 106 -5.16 8.37 7.55
C ASP A 106 -5.90 7.25 6.79
N LEU A 107 -5.18 6.35 6.11
CA LEU A 107 -5.75 5.15 5.50
C LEU A 107 -6.35 4.20 6.54
N MET A 108 -5.63 3.92 7.63
CA MET A 108 -6.14 3.07 8.70
C MET A 108 -7.39 3.68 9.36
N GLU A 109 -7.37 4.98 9.64
CA GLU A 109 -8.46 5.72 10.26
C GLU A 109 -9.69 5.84 9.35
N SER A 110 -9.49 5.90 8.03
CA SER A 110 -10.57 5.93 7.03
C SER A 110 -11.22 4.57 6.79
N ILE A 111 -10.44 3.48 6.88
CA ILE A 111 -10.89 2.13 6.52
C ILE A 111 -11.41 1.34 7.72
N ALA A 112 -10.82 1.52 8.91
CA ALA A 112 -11.26 0.82 10.12
C ALA A 112 -12.54 1.45 10.69
N ASP A 113 -13.40 0.62 11.28
CA ASP A 113 -14.63 1.10 11.92
C ASP A 113 -14.36 1.71 13.30
N ASP A 114 -13.34 1.19 13.99
CA ASP A 114 -12.75 1.81 15.18
C ASP A 114 -11.23 1.77 15.02
N PHE A 115 -10.57 2.86 15.39
CA PHE A 115 -9.12 3.02 15.29
C PHE A 115 -8.59 3.71 16.56
N LYS A 116 -7.55 3.13 17.17
CA LYS A 116 -6.93 3.68 18.36
C LYS A 116 -5.42 3.47 18.35
N MET A 117 -4.69 4.48 18.82
CA MET A 117 -3.24 4.41 19.06
C MET A 117 -2.96 4.66 20.54
N THR A 118 -2.24 3.75 21.20
CA THR A 118 -1.87 3.86 22.62
C THR A 118 -0.44 3.44 22.86
N ARG A 119 0.19 3.93 23.93
CA ARG A 119 1.44 3.32 24.44
C ARG A 119 1.13 1.93 24.99
N ASP A 120 1.94 0.96 24.62
CA ASP A 120 1.93 -0.36 25.22
C ASP A 120 2.67 -0.33 26.56
N ASN A 121 2.04 -0.84 27.62
CA ASN A 121 2.63 -0.85 28.96
C ASN A 121 3.69 -1.95 29.16
N GLY A 122 3.71 -2.97 28.29
CA GLY A 122 4.65 -4.08 28.36
C GLY A 122 5.93 -3.79 27.59
N THR A 123 5.81 -3.53 26.29
CA THR A 123 6.96 -3.26 25.41
C THR A 123 7.46 -1.83 25.53
N GLY A 124 6.63 -0.90 26.03
CA GLY A 124 6.89 0.53 25.98
C GLY A 124 6.64 1.17 24.61
N GLY A 125 6.33 0.37 23.59
CA GLY A 125 6.13 0.81 22.22
C GLY A 125 4.74 1.33 21.91
N LEU A 126 4.45 1.50 20.63
CA LEU A 126 3.14 1.92 20.16
C LEU A 126 2.28 0.70 19.85
N ARG A 127 1.04 0.72 20.33
CA ARG A 127 -0.02 -0.22 19.98
C ARG A 127 -1.05 0.49 19.10
N ILE A 128 -1.33 -0.08 17.94
CA ILE A 128 -2.42 0.30 17.05
C ILE A 128 -3.50 -0.77 17.15
N SER A 129 -4.71 -0.37 17.53
CA SER A 129 -5.88 -1.25 17.66
C SER A 129 -6.94 -0.83 16.65
N MET A 130 -7.46 -1.80 15.90
CA MET A 130 -8.45 -1.60 14.85
C MET A 130 -9.56 -2.63 14.94
N THR A 131 -10.79 -2.24 14.59
CA THR A 131 -11.91 -3.18 14.40
C THR A 131 -12.63 -2.97 13.08
N PHE A 132 -13.23 -4.04 12.57
CA PHE A 132 -13.96 -4.09 11.32
C PHE A 132 -15.25 -4.89 11.51
N GLU A 133 -16.40 -4.24 11.36
CA GLU A 133 -17.74 -4.82 11.50
C GLU A 133 -18.09 -5.67 10.27
N ARG A 134 -18.32 -6.97 10.47
CA ARG A 134 -18.58 -7.92 9.39
C ARG A 134 -19.91 -7.68 8.67
N ASN A 135 -20.89 -7.08 9.35
CA ASN A 135 -22.21 -6.77 8.79
C ASN A 135 -22.14 -5.78 7.60
N LYS A 136 -21.21 -4.83 7.60
CA LYS A 136 -20.99 -3.83 6.53
C LYS A 136 -20.61 -4.46 5.19
N TYR A 137 -20.12 -5.71 5.22
CA TYR A 137 -19.59 -6.41 4.06
C TYR A 137 -20.50 -7.54 3.53
N LYS A 138 -21.63 -7.84 4.21
CA LYS A 138 -22.50 -9.00 3.86
C LYS A 138 -23.10 -8.96 2.46
N ASN A 139 -23.32 -7.77 1.89
CA ASN A 139 -23.94 -7.58 0.57
C ASN A 139 -22.95 -7.07 -0.49
N VAL A 140 -21.66 -7.01 -0.16
CA VAL A 140 -20.63 -6.57 -1.11
C VAL A 140 -20.28 -7.75 -2.01
N LYS A 141 -20.30 -7.55 -3.33
CA LYS A 141 -19.86 -8.58 -4.27
C LYS A 141 -18.44 -9.00 -3.94
N ASP A 142 -18.25 -10.28 -3.67
CA ASP A 142 -16.93 -10.84 -3.42
C ASP A 142 -16.23 -11.04 -4.75
N ASN A 143 -15.50 -10.03 -5.21
CA ASN A 143 -14.59 -10.21 -6.33
C ASN A 143 -13.45 -11.11 -5.82
N LYS A 144 -13.29 -12.29 -6.45
CA LYS A 144 -12.11 -13.14 -6.23
C LYS A 144 -10.86 -12.37 -6.64
N ARG A 145 -10.28 -11.62 -5.71
CA ARG A 145 -8.96 -10.99 -5.84
C ARG A 145 -7.92 -12.07 -5.61
N ASN A 146 -6.87 -12.12 -6.42
CA ASN A 146 -5.84 -13.12 -6.22
C ASN A 146 -5.07 -12.83 -4.92
N LEU A 147 -4.56 -11.65 -4.57
CA LEU A 147 -3.78 -11.40 -3.33
C LEU A 147 -2.56 -12.36 -3.10
N GLU A 148 -2.26 -13.31 -4.00
CA GLU A 148 -1.14 -14.25 -3.92
C GLU A 148 0.12 -13.73 -4.63
N ALA A 149 -0.02 -12.76 -5.52
CA ALA A 149 1.07 -12.39 -6.41
C ALA A 149 2.13 -11.50 -5.71
N VAL A 150 3.35 -12.03 -5.63
CA VAL A 150 4.57 -11.23 -5.45
C VAL A 150 4.66 -10.23 -6.60
N MET A 151 5.19 -9.02 -6.35
CA MET A 151 5.31 -8.05 -7.42
C MET A 151 6.23 -8.53 -8.54
N GLU A 152 5.66 -8.60 -9.73
CA GLU A 152 6.39 -8.72 -10.99
C GLU A 152 6.17 -7.45 -11.80
N PHE A 153 7.17 -7.12 -12.60
CA PHE A 153 7.03 -6.11 -13.62
C PHE A 153 7.66 -6.61 -14.91
N SER A 154 6.97 -6.37 -16.02
CA SER A 154 7.51 -6.56 -17.35
C SER A 154 7.64 -5.20 -18.03
N ARG A 155 8.66 -5.06 -18.88
CA ARG A 155 8.93 -3.82 -19.60
C ARG A 155 8.90 -4.09 -21.10
N LYS A 156 8.26 -3.18 -21.82
CA LYS A 156 8.41 -3.01 -23.27
C LYS A 156 8.65 -1.53 -23.57
N ASP A 157 9.29 -1.24 -24.69
CA ASP A 157 9.55 0.12 -25.13
C ASP A 157 8.77 0.41 -26.41
N GLU A 158 8.08 1.55 -26.45
CA GLU A 158 7.37 2.04 -27.64
C GLU A 158 7.80 3.48 -27.93
N GLY A 159 8.66 3.66 -28.94
CA GLY A 159 9.31 4.94 -29.21
C GLY A 159 10.10 5.44 -27.99
N ASN A 160 9.72 6.61 -27.46
CA ASN A 160 10.35 7.19 -26.26
C ASN A 160 9.68 6.77 -24.94
N VAL A 161 8.59 6.00 -24.98
CA VAL A 161 7.85 5.58 -23.79
C VAL A 161 8.34 4.21 -23.34
N ALA A 162 8.74 4.10 -22.08
CA ALA A 162 8.93 2.81 -21.40
C ALA A 162 7.61 2.41 -20.75
N ILE A 163 7.05 1.29 -21.17
CA ILE A 163 5.79 0.74 -20.67
C ILE A 163 6.12 -0.36 -19.68
N ILE A 164 5.68 -0.19 -18.44
CA ILE A 164 5.90 -1.13 -17.35
C ILE A 164 4.55 -1.68 -16.91
N SER A 165 4.30 -2.97 -17.18
CA SER A 165 3.12 -3.67 -16.68
C SER A 165 3.43 -4.23 -15.30
N LEU A 166 2.63 -3.86 -14.31
CA LEU A 166 2.79 -4.24 -12.91
C LEU A 166 1.77 -5.30 -12.55
N SER A 167 2.20 -6.32 -11.81
CA SER A 167 1.30 -7.31 -11.21
C SER A 167 1.59 -7.51 -9.73
N GLY A 168 0.57 -7.95 -8.98
CA GLY A 168 0.69 -8.27 -7.56
C GLY A 168 0.57 -7.08 -6.64
N ARG A 169 1.46 -6.98 -5.64
CA ARG A 169 1.37 -5.99 -4.56
C ARG A 169 2.36 -4.85 -4.69
N LEU A 170 1.90 -3.63 -4.46
CA LEU A 170 2.76 -2.44 -4.33
C LEU A 170 2.86 -2.01 -2.85
N ASP A 171 3.96 -2.38 -2.21
CA ASP A 171 4.25 -2.14 -0.79
C ASP A 171 5.65 -1.53 -0.55
N LEU A 172 6.15 -1.53 0.69
CA LEU A 172 7.44 -0.95 1.03
C LEU A 172 8.58 -1.61 0.25
N GLY A 173 8.61 -2.95 0.21
CA GLY A 173 9.66 -3.70 -0.46
C GLY A 173 9.56 -3.59 -1.97
N THR A 174 8.36 -3.80 -2.51
CA THR A 174 8.15 -3.85 -3.96
C THR A 174 8.17 -2.46 -4.61
N GLY A 175 7.68 -1.43 -3.91
CA GLY A 175 7.81 -0.03 -4.32
C GLY A 175 9.27 0.41 -4.46
N GLY A 176 10.16 -0.04 -3.57
CA GLY A 176 11.60 0.21 -3.68
C GLY A 176 12.19 -0.35 -4.97
N ARG A 177 11.84 -1.60 -5.32
CA ARG A 177 12.29 -2.25 -6.58
C ARG A 177 11.80 -1.49 -7.81
N LEU A 178 10.54 -1.03 -7.80
CA LEU A 178 9.99 -0.26 -8.92
C LEU A 178 10.73 1.09 -9.10
N LYS A 179 11.05 1.79 -8.00
CA LYS A 179 11.85 3.03 -8.06
C LYS A 179 13.19 2.79 -8.75
N GLU A 180 13.91 1.74 -8.34
CA GLU A 180 15.22 1.40 -8.92
C GLU A 180 15.13 1.10 -10.42
N GLU A 181 14.08 0.39 -10.86
CA GLU A 181 13.88 0.10 -12.28
C GLU A 181 13.60 1.37 -13.08
N VAL A 182 12.71 2.24 -12.60
CA VAL A 182 12.42 3.51 -13.26
C VAL A 182 13.66 4.40 -13.33
N LYS A 183 14.47 4.43 -12.27
CA LYS A 183 15.73 5.18 -12.27
C LYS A 183 16.67 4.71 -13.39
N LYS A 184 16.84 3.40 -13.58
CA LYS A 184 17.64 2.85 -14.69
C LYS A 184 17.10 3.25 -16.07
N ILE A 185 15.77 3.28 -16.22
CA ILE A 185 15.12 3.74 -17.45
C ILE A 185 15.47 5.21 -17.73
N LEU A 186 15.36 6.07 -16.72
CA LEU A 186 15.69 7.49 -16.82
C LEU A 186 17.18 7.72 -17.16
N GLU A 187 18.06 6.98 -16.50
CA GLU A 187 19.51 7.02 -16.76
C GLU A 187 19.88 6.52 -18.17
N SER A 188 19.05 5.68 -18.79
CA SER A 188 19.20 5.27 -20.20
C SER A 188 18.75 6.31 -21.21
N GLY A 189 18.20 7.44 -20.76
CA GLY A 189 17.75 8.55 -21.60
C GLY A 189 16.26 8.51 -21.97
N LYS A 190 15.52 7.46 -21.61
CA LYS A 190 14.06 7.41 -21.75
C LYS A 190 13.41 8.14 -20.60
N THR A 191 12.73 9.24 -20.90
CA THR A 191 12.13 10.11 -19.87
C THR A 191 10.62 9.96 -19.76
N SER A 192 9.97 9.22 -20.67
CA SER A 192 8.54 8.95 -20.61
C SER A 192 8.29 7.54 -20.10
N VAL A 193 7.49 7.41 -19.04
CA VAL A 193 7.17 6.12 -18.41
C VAL A 193 5.66 5.99 -18.30
N HIS A 194 5.14 4.86 -18.79
CA HIS A 194 3.76 4.45 -18.57
C HIS A 194 3.74 3.26 -17.61
N LEU A 195 2.93 3.33 -16.55
CA LEU A 195 2.67 2.20 -15.66
C LEU A 195 1.28 1.65 -15.92
N ASN A 196 1.18 0.39 -16.30
CA ASN A 196 -0.08 -0.33 -16.42
C ASN A 196 -0.33 -1.15 -15.15
N LEU A 197 -1.43 -0.87 -14.45
CA LEU A 197 -1.76 -1.42 -13.14
C LEU A 197 -2.85 -2.50 -13.20
N SER A 198 -3.18 -3.04 -14.37
CA SER A 198 -4.30 -3.97 -14.55
C SER A 198 -4.24 -5.22 -13.66
N GLU A 199 -3.03 -5.66 -13.32
CA GLU A 199 -2.81 -6.85 -12.48
C GLU A 199 -2.35 -6.47 -11.06
N VAL A 200 -2.43 -5.19 -10.67
CA VAL A 200 -2.11 -4.72 -9.31
C VAL A 200 -3.32 -4.90 -8.42
N GLU A 201 -3.18 -5.76 -7.42
CA GLU A 201 -4.31 -6.21 -6.60
C GLU A 201 -4.32 -5.55 -5.22
N PHE A 202 -3.19 -4.95 -4.84
CA PHE A 202 -2.98 -4.38 -3.52
C PHE A 202 -1.97 -3.23 -3.59
N VAL A 203 -2.28 -2.15 -2.89
CA VAL A 203 -1.35 -1.04 -2.66
C VAL A 203 -1.51 -0.50 -1.24
N ASN A 204 -0.40 -0.28 -0.52
CA ASN A 204 -0.38 0.40 0.77
C ASN A 204 0.26 1.80 0.68
N SER A 205 0.36 2.53 1.80
CA SER A 205 0.88 3.91 1.76
C SER A 205 2.32 4.02 1.25
N SER A 206 3.14 3.01 1.52
CA SER A 206 4.54 2.99 1.04
C SER A 206 4.61 2.75 -0.46
N GLY A 207 3.72 1.91 -0.99
CA GLY A 207 3.56 1.73 -2.43
C GLY A 207 3.14 3.01 -3.14
N LEU A 208 2.15 3.72 -2.60
CA LEU A 208 1.73 5.04 -3.10
C LEU A 208 2.86 6.07 -3.02
N GLY A 209 3.57 6.09 -1.89
CA GLY A 209 4.78 6.89 -1.69
C GLY A 209 5.84 6.61 -2.74
N ALA A 210 5.95 5.36 -3.17
CA ALA A 210 6.85 4.99 -4.26
C ALA A 210 6.45 5.60 -5.59
N LEU A 211 5.17 5.59 -5.94
CA LEU A 211 4.66 6.26 -7.15
C LEU A 211 4.90 7.77 -7.12
N VAL A 212 4.70 8.42 -5.96
CA VAL A 212 4.96 9.86 -5.80
C VAL A 212 6.45 10.18 -6.00
N SER A 213 7.33 9.36 -5.44
CA SER A 213 8.78 9.46 -5.63
C SER A 213 9.17 9.31 -7.09
N ILE A 214 8.62 8.30 -7.78
CA ILE A 214 8.84 8.05 -9.21
C ILE A 214 8.39 9.26 -10.03
N MET A 215 7.20 9.80 -9.75
CA MET A 215 6.69 10.99 -10.43
C MET A 215 7.64 12.18 -10.28
N LYS A 216 8.15 12.43 -9.07
CA LYS A 216 9.12 13.50 -8.83
C LYS A 216 10.42 13.29 -9.59
N GLU A 217 10.95 12.06 -9.58
CA GLU A 217 12.20 11.73 -10.26
C GLU A 217 12.05 11.92 -11.77
N ILE A 218 10.98 11.40 -12.38
CA ILE A 218 10.67 11.62 -13.79
C ILE A 218 10.58 13.13 -14.13
N ARG A 219 9.98 13.95 -13.26
CA ARG A 219 9.91 15.41 -13.44
C ARG A 219 11.29 16.09 -13.42
N ILE A 220 12.26 15.61 -12.63
CA ILE A 220 13.65 16.11 -12.65
C ILE A 220 14.27 15.90 -14.04
N TYR A 221 13.99 14.75 -14.66
CA TYR A 221 14.41 14.42 -16.03
C TYR A 221 13.55 15.10 -17.11
N ARG A 222 12.66 16.04 -16.74
CA ARG A 222 11.68 16.69 -17.63
C ARG A 222 10.84 15.69 -18.43
N GLY A 223 10.59 14.54 -17.81
CA GLY A 223 9.83 13.45 -18.35
C GLY A 223 8.34 13.52 -18.02
N ARG A 224 7.63 12.45 -18.37
CA ARG A 224 6.20 12.30 -18.11
C ARG A 224 5.86 10.91 -17.60
N LEU A 225 5.07 10.86 -16.53
CA LEU A 225 4.53 9.63 -15.95
C LEU A 225 3.04 9.57 -16.22
N THR A 226 2.55 8.44 -16.72
CA THR A 226 1.12 8.15 -16.87
C THR A 226 0.80 6.79 -16.26
N LEU A 227 -0.42 6.64 -15.73
CA LEU A 227 -0.94 5.39 -15.17
C LEU A 227 -2.14 4.92 -15.98
N SER A 228 -2.43 3.62 -16.04
CA SER A 228 -3.68 3.09 -16.59
C SER A 228 -4.18 1.85 -15.86
N ASN A 229 -5.45 1.50 -16.12
CA ASN A 229 -6.10 0.27 -15.65
C ASN A 229 -6.02 0.08 -14.12
N LEU A 230 -6.36 1.11 -13.36
CA LEU A 230 -6.53 0.93 -11.91
C LEU A 230 -7.82 0.14 -11.67
N GLU A 231 -7.68 -1.05 -11.09
CA GLU A 231 -8.82 -1.82 -10.58
C GLU A 231 -9.57 -1.05 -9.49
N ASP A 232 -10.88 -1.31 -9.33
CA ASP A 232 -11.78 -0.58 -8.43
C ASP A 232 -11.20 -0.33 -7.02
N TYR A 233 -10.51 -1.34 -6.47
CA TYR A 233 -9.91 -1.23 -5.15
C TYR A 233 -8.70 -0.29 -5.12
N VAL A 234 -7.82 -0.38 -6.11
CA VAL A 234 -6.65 0.49 -6.21
C VAL A 234 -7.12 1.93 -6.46
N GLN A 235 -8.14 2.11 -7.30
CA GLN A 235 -8.78 3.40 -7.53
C GLN A 235 -9.36 3.99 -6.23
N GLU A 236 -10.09 3.20 -5.43
CA GLU A 236 -10.62 3.63 -4.13
C GLU A 236 -9.50 4.09 -3.18
N ILE A 237 -8.36 3.40 -3.15
CA ILE A 237 -7.21 3.82 -2.34
C ILE A 237 -6.59 5.13 -2.86
N PHE A 238 -6.50 5.31 -4.18
CA PHE A 238 -6.07 6.58 -4.78
C PHE A 238 -7.02 7.73 -4.44
N ASP A 239 -8.33 7.47 -4.40
CA ASP A 239 -9.35 8.47 -4.09
C ASP A 239 -9.32 8.85 -2.61
N ILE A 240 -9.25 7.88 -1.70
CA ILE A 240 -9.09 8.12 -0.25
C ILE A 240 -7.84 8.98 0.03
N THR A 241 -6.76 8.71 -0.69
CA THR A 241 -5.49 9.44 -0.54
C THR A 241 -5.37 10.68 -1.42
N GLN A 242 -6.43 11.03 -2.17
CA GLN A 242 -6.50 12.17 -3.10
C GLN A 242 -5.41 12.17 -4.19
N LEU A 243 -4.74 11.03 -4.42
CA LEU A 243 -3.68 10.90 -5.41
C LEU A 243 -4.22 10.89 -6.84
N SER A 244 -5.50 10.56 -7.03
CA SER A 244 -6.19 10.72 -8.32
C SER A 244 -6.10 12.14 -8.91
N HIS A 245 -5.88 13.15 -8.07
CA HIS A 245 -5.76 14.55 -8.52
C HIS A 245 -4.37 14.95 -9.02
N ILE A 246 -3.32 14.15 -8.73
CA ILE A 246 -1.95 14.50 -9.09
C ILE A 246 -1.32 13.58 -10.15
N PHE A 247 -1.87 12.37 -10.30
CA PHE A 247 -1.46 11.44 -11.35
C PHE A 247 -2.32 11.62 -12.59
N GLU A 248 -1.68 11.47 -13.74
CA GLU A 248 -2.38 11.36 -15.02
C GLU A 248 -2.80 9.90 -15.22
N ILE A 249 -4.07 9.61 -14.94
CA ILE A 249 -4.64 8.25 -14.93
C ILE A 249 -5.59 8.10 -16.12
N PHE A 250 -5.34 7.08 -16.93
CA PHE A 250 -6.15 6.72 -18.10
C PHE A 250 -6.96 5.45 -17.85
N THR A 251 -8.05 5.29 -18.61
CA THR A 251 -8.87 4.08 -18.50
C THR A 251 -8.18 2.85 -19.09
N SER A 252 -7.29 3.04 -20.06
CA SER A 252 -6.56 1.97 -20.73
C SER A 252 -5.13 2.37 -21.10
N GLU A 253 -4.28 1.36 -21.28
CA GLU A 253 -2.91 1.56 -21.80
C GLU A 253 -2.96 2.24 -23.18
N GLU A 254 -3.88 1.84 -24.05
CA GLU A 254 -4.03 2.42 -25.39
C GLU A 254 -4.32 3.93 -25.33
N GLU A 255 -5.23 4.36 -24.45
CA GLU A 255 -5.55 5.77 -24.25
C GLU A 255 -4.33 6.55 -23.73
N ALA A 256 -3.61 5.97 -22.76
CA ALA A 256 -2.39 6.56 -22.25
C ALA A 256 -1.33 6.74 -23.34
N LEU A 257 -1.12 5.72 -24.18
CA LEU A 257 -0.13 5.75 -25.26
C LEU A 257 -0.48 6.77 -26.35
N LYS A 258 -1.76 6.90 -26.71
CA LYS A 258 -2.22 7.96 -27.62
C LYS A 258 -1.89 9.35 -27.09
N SER A 259 -1.94 9.55 -25.78
CA SER A 259 -1.63 10.84 -25.17
C SER A 259 -0.15 11.26 -25.32
N TYR A 260 0.77 10.33 -25.64
CA TYR A 260 2.18 10.64 -25.91
C TYR A 260 2.43 11.06 -27.36
N GLN A 261 1.49 10.81 -28.26
CA GLN A 261 1.61 11.23 -29.65
C GLN A 261 1.36 12.74 -29.75
N PRO A 262 2.08 13.46 -30.61
CA PRO A 262 1.77 14.85 -30.90
C PRO A 262 0.31 14.95 -31.36
N VAL A 263 -0.47 15.88 -30.82
CA VAL A 263 -1.78 16.22 -31.40
C VAL A 263 -1.50 16.70 -32.82
N GLU A 264 -1.92 15.94 -33.83
CA GLU A 264 -1.81 16.37 -35.22
C GLU A 264 -2.57 17.70 -35.33
N ALA A 265 -1.85 18.78 -35.62
CA ALA A 265 -2.43 20.09 -35.83
C ALA A 265 -3.27 20.03 -37.11
N SER A 266 -4.60 19.99 -36.94
CA SER A 266 -5.60 20.15 -38.00
C SER A 266 -5.60 21.56 -38.56
#